data_AF-A0A927NIW8-F1
#
_entry.id   AF-A0A927NIW8-F1
#
_cell.length_a   1.000
_cell.length_b   1.000
_cell.length_c   1.000
_cell.angle_alpha   90.00
_cell.angle_beta   90.00
_cell.angle_gamma   90.00
#
_symmetry.space_group_name_H-M   'P 1'
#
loop_
_entity.id
_entity.type
_entity.pdbx_description
1 polymer ?
#
loop_
_entity_poly.entity_id
_entity_poly.type
_entity_poly.pdbx_seq_one_letter_code
_entity_poly.pdbx_strand_id
1 'polypeptide(L)' 'MKYKKCPRCNLNYMVETQSFCKICQAEMSGKSTIFDPVEWDFCPFCEKNRLENGEEICKKCQEKRQKNSCFDEM' A
#
# COMPACT_ATOMS: atom_id res chain seq x y z
N MET A 1 2.43 -37.16 -6.35
CA MET A 1 2.20 -35.90 -7.08
C MET A 1 3.50 -35.50 -7.76
N LYS A 2 3.49 -35.18 -9.06
CA LYS A 2 4.68 -34.77 -9.81
C LYS A 2 4.82 -33.24 -9.79
N TYR A 3 6.05 -32.77 -9.61
CA TYR A 3 6.40 -31.35 -9.59
C TYR A 3 7.35 -31.05 -10.75
N LYS A 4 7.13 -29.92 -11.41
CA LYS A 4 7.99 -29.38 -12.48
C LYS A 4 8.41 -27.96 -12.13
N LYS A 5 9.55 -27.49 -12.67
CA LYS A 5 9.94 -26.08 -12.54
C LYS A 5 9.01 -25.20 -13.38
N CYS A 6 8.77 -23.99 -12.88
CA CYS A 6 7.96 -22.99 -13.57
C CYS A 6 8.64 -22.56 -14.88
N PRO A 7 7.96 -22.63 -16.04
CA PRO A 7 8.54 -22.25 -17.32
C PRO A 7 8.81 -20.74 -17.44
N ARG A 8 8.20 -19.90 -16.58
CA ARG A 8 8.37 -18.44 -16.61
C ARG A 8 9.60 -17.98 -15.82
N CYS A 9 9.73 -18.41 -14.58
CA CYS A 9 10.78 -17.92 -13.68
C CYS A 9 11.95 -18.90 -13.51
N ASN A 10 11.81 -20.15 -13.93
CA ASN A 10 12.79 -21.24 -13.76
C ASN A 10 13.30 -21.45 -12.32
N LEU A 11 12.64 -20.82 -11.34
CA LEU A 11 13.05 -20.78 -9.94
C LEU A 11 12.13 -21.65 -9.08
N ASN A 12 10.81 -21.45 -9.22
CA ASN A 12 9.82 -22.10 -8.36
C ASN A 12 9.31 -23.41 -8.93
N TYR A 13 9.08 -24.38 -8.06
CA TYR A 13 8.41 -25.64 -8.39
C TYR A 13 6.89 -25.48 -8.34
N MET A 14 6.20 -26.17 -9.23
CA MET A 14 4.75 -26.17 -9.38
C MET A 14 4.26 -27.57 -9.71
N VAL A 15 3.00 -27.86 -9.39
CA VAL A 15 2.39 -29.15 -9.75
C VAL A 15 2.24 -29.23 -11.28
N GLU A 16 2.36 -30.44 -11.82
CA GLU A 16 2.32 -30.67 -13.27
C GLU A 16 1.02 -30.18 -13.94
N THR A 17 -0.09 -30.18 -13.18
CA THR A 17 -1.42 -29.69 -13.58
C THR A 17 -1.54 -28.17 -13.66
N GLN A 18 -0.62 -27.41 -13.05
CA GLN A 18 -0.61 -25.96 -13.14
C GLN A 18 0.16 -25.50 -14.40
N SER A 19 -0.19 -24.33 -14.93
CA SER A 19 0.51 -23.71 -16.08
C SER A 19 1.70 -22.85 -15.66
N PHE A 20 1.58 -22.14 -14.53
CA PHE A 20 2.64 -21.30 -13.94
C PHE A 20 2.68 -21.47 -12.41
N CYS A 21 3.77 -21.06 -11.76
CA CYS A 21 3.83 -21.06 -10.30
C CYS A 21 2.89 -19.98 -9.72
N LYS A 22 2.53 -20.12 -8.43
CA LYS A 22 1.60 -19.21 -7.74
C LYS A 22 1.98 -17.73 -7.84
N ILE A 23 3.27 -17.42 -7.73
CA ILE A 23 3.77 -16.04 -7.81
C ILE A 23 3.57 -15.48 -9.22
N CYS A 24 4.01 -16.21 -10.25
CA CYS A 24 3.82 -15.78 -11.64
C CYS A 24 2.34 -15.67 -12.02
N GLN A 25 1.47 -16.55 -11.49
CA GLN A 25 0.03 -16.42 -11.68
C GLN A 25 -0.54 -15.16 -11.02
N ALA A 26 -0.08 -14.80 -9.81
CA ALA A 26 -0.51 -13.59 -9.11
C ALA A 26 -0.11 -12.31 -9.88
N GLU A 27 1.15 -12.24 -10.32
CA GLU A 27 1.66 -11.13 -11.14
C GLU A 27 0.88 -10.98 -12.46
N MET A 28 0.56 -12.09 -13.13
CA MET A 28 -0.20 -12.06 -14.39
C MET A 28 -1.68 -11.73 -14.19
N SER A 29 -2.25 -12.06 -13.03
CA SER A 29 -3.67 -11.79 -12.77
C SER A 29 -3.95 -10.33 -12.42
N GLY A 30 -2.91 -9.48 -12.31
CA GLY A 30 -3.04 -8.10 -11.83
C GLY A 30 -3.70 -8.01 -10.45
N LYS A 31 -3.75 -9.12 -9.71
CA LYS A 31 -4.29 -9.13 -8.36
C LYS A 31 -3.26 -8.45 -7.50
N SER A 32 -3.67 -7.33 -6.91
CA SER A 32 -2.85 -6.64 -5.95
C SER A 32 -2.39 -7.67 -4.91
N THR A 33 -1.07 -7.76 -4.75
CA THR A 33 -0.49 -8.59 -3.72
C THR A 33 -0.73 -7.91 -2.38
N ILE A 34 -0.59 -8.62 -1.26
CA ILE A 34 -0.60 -8.01 0.08
C ILE A 34 0.54 -6.96 0.23
N PHE A 35 1.47 -6.94 -0.72
CA PHE A 35 2.55 -5.96 -0.86
C PHE A 35 2.23 -4.79 -1.79
N ASP A 36 1.02 -4.70 -2.35
CA ASP A 36 0.63 -3.45 -2.98
C ASP A 36 0.72 -2.35 -1.94
N PRO A 37 1.38 -1.22 -2.28
CA PRO A 37 1.47 -0.11 -1.37
C PRO A 37 0.05 0.29 -1.03
N VAL A 38 -0.33 0.08 0.23
CA VAL A 38 -1.47 0.78 0.81
C VAL A 38 -1.22 2.25 0.46
N GLU A 39 -2.08 2.84 -0.36
CA GLU A 39 -2.01 4.27 -0.64
C GLU A 39 -2.26 4.98 0.69
N TRP A 40 -1.17 5.29 1.38
CA TRP A 40 -1.23 6.03 2.62
C TRP A 40 -1.45 7.49 2.24
N ASP A 41 -2.62 8.01 2.54
CA ASP A 41 -2.89 9.43 2.37
C ASP A 41 -2.00 10.23 3.33
N PHE A 42 -1.12 11.07 2.78
CA PHE A 42 -0.31 12.00 3.56
C PHE A 42 -1.03 13.34 3.66
N CYS A 43 -0.86 14.03 4.79
CA CYS A 43 -1.50 15.31 5.00
C CYS A 43 -1.04 16.34 3.94
N PRO A 44 -1.95 16.94 3.15
CA PRO A 44 -1.60 17.84 2.04
C PRO A 44 -0.95 19.16 2.50
N PHE A 45 -0.99 19.48 3.79
CA PHE A 45 -0.41 20.71 4.34
C PHE A 45 1.02 20.57 4.80
N CYS A 46 1.47 19.34 5.11
CA CYS A 46 2.80 19.13 5.67
C CYS A 46 3.58 18.01 5.02
N GLU A 47 2.92 17.15 4.24
CA GLU A 47 3.50 16.03 3.48
C GLU A 47 4.38 15.07 4.34
N LYS A 48 4.24 15.14 5.66
CA LYS A 48 5.10 14.46 6.63
C LYS A 48 4.35 13.47 7.49
N ASN A 49 3.11 13.79 7.84
CA ASN A 49 2.29 12.93 8.69
C ASN A 49 1.23 12.23 7.83
N ARG A 50 1.01 10.95 8.09
CA ARG A 50 -0.10 10.18 7.50
C ARG A 50 -1.44 10.64 8.08
N LEU A 51 -2.47 10.57 7.25
CA LEU A 51 -3.86 10.76 7.60
C LEU A 51 -4.44 9.42 8.09
N GLU A 52 -5.33 9.48 9.07
CA GLU A 52 -6.17 8.33 9.39
C GLU A 52 -7.32 8.25 8.36
N ASN A 53 -7.83 7.06 8.09
CA ASN A 53 -8.85 6.84 7.05
C ASN A 53 -10.05 7.79 7.26
N GLY A 54 -10.24 8.75 6.34
CA GLY A 54 -11.31 9.74 6.37
C GLY A 54 -10.93 11.12 6.96
N GLU A 55 -9.68 11.34 7.39
CA GLU A 55 -9.20 12.66 7.80
C GLU A 55 -8.63 13.45 6.61
N GLU A 56 -9.03 14.72 6.46
CA GLU A 56 -8.47 15.61 5.40
C GLU A 56 -7.16 16.30 5.83
N ILE A 57 -6.92 16.42 7.14
CA ILE A 57 -5.77 17.11 7.74
C ILE A 57 -5.27 16.32 8.94
N CYS A 58 -3.95 16.13 9.06
CA CYS A 58 -3.39 15.43 10.22
C CYS A 58 -3.56 16.23 11.52
N LYS A 59 -3.68 15.52 12.65
CA LYS A 59 -3.85 16.09 14.00
C LYS A 59 -2.85 17.23 14.32
N LYS A 60 -1.57 17.09 13.93
CA LYS A 60 -0.55 18.13 14.15
C LYS A 60 -0.84 19.44 13.41
N CYS A 61 -1.33 19.36 12.17
CA CYS A 61 -1.71 20.54 11.40
C CYS A 61 -3.02 21.14 11.92
N GLN A 62 -3.95 20.30 12.35
CA GLN A 62 -5.20 20.73 12.96
C GLN A 62 -4.97 21.51 14.27
N GLU A 63 -4.10 21.01 15.16
CA GLU A 63 -3.73 21.70 16.41
C GLU A 63 -3.04 23.04 16.15
N LYS A 64 -2.13 23.13 15.17
CA LYS A 64 -1.49 24.40 14.80
C LYS A 64 -2.52 25.42 14.33
N ARG A 65 -3.52 24.99 13.56
CA ARG A 65 -4.60 25.86 13.10
C ARG A 65 -5.45 26.38 14.27
N GLN A 66 -5.76 25.52 15.24
CA GLN A 66 -6.49 25.92 16.45
C GLN A 66 -5.68 26.86 17.36
N LYS A 67 -4.35 26.68 17.44
CA LYS A 67 -3.47 27.57 18.21
C LYS A 67 -3.33 28.94 17.56
N ASN A 68 -3.28 29.00 16.23
CA ASN A 68 -3.22 30.26 15.50
C ASN A 68 -4.52 31.05 15.58
N SER A 69 -5.69 30.41 15.71
CA SER A 69 -6.98 31.11 15.88
C SER A 69 -7.21 31.71 17.28
N CYS A 70 -6.23 31.63 18.20
CA CYS A 70 -6.32 32.20 19.55
C CYS A 70 -5.38 33.42 19.73
N PHE A 71 -4.60 33.80 18.71
CA PHE A 71 -3.64 34.91 18.80
C PHE A 71 -4.15 36.22 18.16
N ASP A 72 -5.40 36.25 17.66
CA ASP A 72 -5.98 37.41 16.96
C ASP A 72 -6.93 38.27 17.82
N GLU A 73 -6.98 38.10 19.15
CA GLU A 73 -7.78 38.97 20.04
C GLU A 73 -6.97 39.52 21.23
N MET A 74 -5.93 40.31 20.97
CA MET A 74 -5.33 41.21 21.97
C MET A 74 -5.14 42.63 21.45
#